data_AF-A0A1Z5HRE6-F1
#
_entry.id   AF-A0A1Z5HRE6-F1
#
_cell.length_a   1.000
_cell.length_b   1.000
_cell.length_c   1.000
_cell.angle_alpha   90.00
_cell.angle_beta   90.00
_cell.angle_gamma   90.00
#
_symmetry.space_group_name_H-M   'P 1'
#
loop_
_entity.id
_entity.type
_entity.pdbx_description
1 polymer ?
#
loop_
_entity_poly.entity_id
_entity_poly.type
_entity_poly.pdbx_seq_one_letter_code
_entity_poly.pdbx_strand_id
1 'polypeptide(L)'
;MKNLAGYFDFERNEPCPCGSGRKYKKCCRNTVEDYYMSWREKDWSLMEPPFAQALAALCGLRPDRDERVPGVEEVEEALSYIEDNFFQKEKEEDLVAFLSGMANEFMRLLKEDEYFRHIRLSLDEAVDLSEHLDEHVSELGQDPDREAFENVFEAVMTEWLEKMGEEENGDLAWKIFFGLRQKGYALRERAALLFALKLFSEKIRTATNPFWEAVVRVSIFEAWKGMEELEKFRENEGKVTMEEILEKYPIIKKDISQRHYIKLLPAIGLILTGRLEFKLPAYAVLGGILKAVEHQAKRVLEEGKSDFPAEDLSEKLKDLSPDDELNRLLVETAWDIDYEIFVDTAVTFLDNWLHNEGKDETEEVREAVKVLKESFGDSLVDSSATVYFMHYVLCLAHAFGRREASLPVLGDEKGPGIAWEQIYTPEGLEAYARYLEKMGKPEAAEHVRRVKEEVLLNKVQP
;
A
#
# COMPACT_ATOMS: atom_id res chain seq x y z
N MET A 1 -23.47 28.71 -12.70
CA MET A 1 -22.05 28.40 -12.49
C MET A 1 -22.00 27.11 -11.70
N LYS A 2 -21.58 26.00 -12.31
CA LYS A 2 -21.36 24.76 -11.57
C LYS A 2 -20.21 25.02 -10.59
N ASN A 3 -20.40 24.65 -9.31
CA ASN A 3 -19.40 24.78 -8.26
C ASN A 3 -18.02 24.33 -8.78
N LEU A 4 -17.03 25.21 -8.72
CA LEU A 4 -15.63 24.79 -8.67
C LEU A 4 -15.42 24.17 -7.28
N ALA A 5 -15.98 22.98 -7.06
CA ALA A 5 -15.68 22.17 -5.89
C ALA A 5 -14.20 21.79 -6.02
N GLY A 6 -13.35 22.35 -5.15
CA GLY A 6 -11.97 21.91 -5.02
C GLY A 6 -11.95 20.47 -4.52
N TYR A 7 -10.81 19.78 -4.66
CA TYR A 7 -10.66 18.39 -4.19
C TYR A 7 -10.90 18.22 -2.68
N PHE A 8 -10.91 19.32 -1.93
CA PHE A 8 -11.11 19.38 -0.47
C PHE A 8 -12.46 20.00 -0.06
N ASP A 9 -13.44 20.03 -0.97
CA ASP A 9 -14.83 20.43 -0.67
C ASP A 9 -15.67 19.21 -0.26
N PHE A 10 -15.78 18.98 1.05
CA PHE A 10 -16.45 17.79 1.61
C PHE A 10 -17.94 18.00 1.84
N GLU A 11 -18.79 17.07 1.41
CA GLU A 11 -20.22 17.20 1.68
C GLU A 11 -20.53 16.93 3.15
N ARG A 12 -21.49 17.69 3.71
CA ARG A 12 -21.84 17.66 5.14
C ARG A 12 -22.21 16.27 5.66
N ASN A 13 -22.80 15.41 4.82
CA ASN A 13 -23.33 14.12 5.22
C ASN A 13 -22.43 12.93 4.84
N GLU A 14 -21.35 13.17 4.10
CA GLU A 14 -20.38 12.14 3.74
C GLU A 14 -19.59 11.65 4.97
N PRO A 15 -19.02 10.44 4.91
CA PRO A 15 -17.99 10.01 5.86
C PRO A 15 -16.89 11.07 5.97
N CYS A 16 -16.47 11.36 7.20
CA CYS A 16 -15.43 12.34 7.44
C CYS A 16 -14.10 11.83 6.87
N PRO A 17 -13.34 12.64 6.10
CA PRO A 17 -12.11 12.22 5.44
C PRO A 17 -10.97 11.86 6.41
N CYS A 18 -11.10 12.17 7.70
CA CYS A 18 -10.14 11.77 8.74
C CYS A 18 -10.27 10.29 9.19
N GLY A 19 -10.91 9.42 8.41
CA GLY A 19 -11.07 7.98 8.73
C GLY A 19 -12.01 7.62 9.89
N SER A 20 -12.54 8.59 10.66
CA SER A 20 -13.32 8.31 11.88
C SER A 20 -14.65 7.54 11.72
N GLY A 21 -15.09 7.29 10.49
CA GLY A 21 -16.42 6.71 10.17
C GLY A 21 -17.63 7.60 10.51
N ARG A 22 -17.43 8.76 11.16
CA ARG A 22 -18.49 9.72 11.49
C ARG A 22 -18.83 10.59 10.29
N LYS A 23 -20.06 11.11 10.22
CA LYS A 23 -20.43 12.14 9.23
C LYS A 23 -19.56 13.40 9.39
N TYR A 24 -19.09 13.99 8.30
CA TYR A 24 -18.19 15.15 8.30
C TYR A 24 -18.70 16.30 9.19
N LYS A 25 -19.99 16.66 9.08
CA LYS A 25 -20.63 17.71 9.91
C LYS A 25 -20.62 17.45 11.43
N LYS A 26 -20.41 16.21 11.87
CA LYS A 26 -20.36 15.80 13.28
C LYS A 26 -18.93 15.50 13.75
N CYS A 27 -17.94 15.70 12.88
CA CYS A 27 -16.55 15.39 13.15
C CYS A 27 -15.68 16.65 12.92
N CYS A 28 -14.91 16.72 11.83
CA CYS A 28 -13.91 17.77 11.63
C CYS A 28 -14.44 19.08 11.04
N ARG A 29 -15.70 19.12 10.57
CA ARG A 29 -16.21 20.26 9.78
C ARG A 29 -16.05 21.62 10.46
N ASN A 30 -16.40 21.74 11.74
CA ASN A 30 -16.31 23.03 12.43
C ASN A 30 -14.85 23.52 12.47
N THR A 31 -13.92 22.64 12.84
CA THR A 31 -12.49 22.96 12.88
C THR A 31 -11.95 23.36 11.50
N VAL A 32 -12.34 22.64 10.45
CA VAL A 32 -11.94 22.99 9.08
C VAL A 32 -12.56 24.31 8.63
N GLU A 33 -13.83 24.58 8.95
CA GLU A 33 -14.48 25.86 8.62
C GLU A 33 -13.82 27.04 9.36
N ASP A 34 -13.45 26.87 10.63
CA ASP A 34 -12.74 27.89 11.41
C ASP A 34 -11.38 28.21 10.78
N TYR A 35 -10.59 27.20 10.42
CA TYR A 35 -9.32 27.41 9.72
C TYR A 35 -9.51 28.04 8.35
N TYR A 36 -10.50 27.60 7.58
CA TYR A 36 -10.80 28.17 6.26
C TYR A 36 -11.06 29.67 6.35
N MET A 37 -11.89 30.10 7.30
CA MET A 37 -12.13 31.53 7.52
C MET A 37 -10.84 32.26 7.92
N SER A 38 -10.03 31.68 8.82
CA SER A 38 -8.76 32.28 9.22
C SER A 38 -7.77 32.47 8.06
N TRP A 39 -7.71 31.51 7.12
CA TRP A 39 -6.88 31.62 5.93
C TRP A 39 -7.42 32.67 4.95
N ARG A 40 -8.74 32.72 4.76
CA ARG A 40 -9.42 33.67 3.87
C ARG A 40 -9.33 35.13 4.33
N GLU A 41 -9.14 35.36 5.62
CA GLU A 41 -8.91 36.70 6.19
C GLU A 41 -7.48 37.20 5.95
N LYS A 42 -6.55 36.32 5.54
CA LYS A 42 -5.18 36.72 5.22
C LYS A 42 -5.10 37.37 3.85
N ASP A 43 -4.37 38.48 3.79
CA ASP A 43 -4.09 39.21 2.55
C ASP A 43 -2.85 38.64 1.87
N TRP A 44 -2.97 37.41 1.35
CA TRP A 44 -1.91 36.72 0.61
C TRP A 44 -2.32 36.49 -0.84
N SER A 45 -1.42 36.80 -1.77
CA SER A 45 -1.65 36.69 -3.22
C SER A 45 -1.95 35.26 -3.65
N LEU A 46 -1.47 34.28 -2.88
CA LEU A 46 -1.65 32.87 -3.13
C LEU A 46 -2.98 32.28 -2.62
N MET A 47 -3.84 33.03 -1.92
CA MET A 47 -4.95 32.48 -1.12
C MET A 47 -6.29 32.38 -1.88
N GLU A 48 -6.30 31.62 -2.97
CA GLU A 48 -7.53 31.29 -3.70
C GLU A 48 -8.43 30.31 -2.92
N PRO A 49 -9.77 30.31 -3.13
CA PRO A 49 -10.69 29.47 -2.35
C PRO A 49 -10.32 27.98 -2.31
N PRO A 50 -9.93 27.30 -3.42
CA PRO A 50 -9.55 25.89 -3.38
C PRO A 50 -8.30 25.63 -2.53
N PHE A 51 -7.29 26.49 -2.62
CA PHE A 51 -6.06 26.32 -1.85
C PHE A 51 -6.30 26.61 -0.36
N ALA A 52 -7.10 27.63 -0.02
CA ALA A 52 -7.51 27.89 1.35
C ALA A 52 -8.27 26.70 1.98
N GLN A 53 -9.12 26.01 1.20
CA GLN A 53 -9.79 24.78 1.64
C GLN A 53 -8.78 23.66 1.89
N ALA A 54 -7.79 23.48 1.01
CA ALA A 54 -6.74 22.48 1.19
C ALA A 54 -5.92 22.73 2.47
N LEU A 55 -5.50 23.98 2.73
CA LEU A 55 -4.78 24.36 3.96
C LEU A 55 -5.64 24.18 5.22
N ALA A 56 -6.93 24.52 5.13
CA ALA A 56 -7.87 24.33 6.23
C ALA A 56 -8.08 22.84 6.55
N ALA A 57 -8.18 21.98 5.54
CA ALA A 57 -8.21 20.53 5.72
C ALA A 57 -6.88 20.04 6.31
N LEU A 58 -5.76 20.59 5.85
CA LEU A 58 -4.40 20.15 6.22
C LEU A 58 -4.17 20.35 7.72
N CYS A 59 -4.68 21.43 8.29
CA CYS A 59 -4.56 21.74 9.72
C CYS A 59 -5.77 21.25 10.54
N GLY A 60 -6.95 21.12 9.91
CA GLY A 60 -8.23 20.94 10.59
C GLY A 60 -8.75 19.51 10.65
N LEU A 61 -8.29 18.61 9.77
CA LEU A 61 -8.62 17.19 9.87
C LEU A 61 -7.87 16.55 11.04
N ARG A 62 -8.60 15.74 11.82
CA ARG A 62 -8.02 14.95 12.91
C ARG A 62 -6.91 14.04 12.37
N PRO A 63 -5.77 13.94 13.06
CA PRO A 63 -4.72 13.00 12.68
C PRO A 63 -5.21 11.56 12.78
N ASP A 64 -4.71 10.73 11.89
CA ASP A 64 -4.61 9.29 12.13
C ASP A 64 -3.46 8.97 13.12
N ARG A 65 -3.35 7.73 13.60
CA ARG A 65 -2.43 7.31 14.66
C ARG A 65 -0.97 7.66 14.39
N ASP A 66 -0.56 7.63 13.13
CA ASP A 66 0.82 7.87 12.69
C ASP A 66 1.01 9.21 11.95
N GLU A 67 -0.05 10.04 11.88
CA GLU A 67 0.02 11.34 11.23
C GLU A 67 0.58 12.42 12.16
N ARG A 68 1.51 13.21 11.62
CA ARG A 68 1.94 14.48 12.18
C ARG A 68 1.27 15.63 11.43
N VAL A 69 0.18 16.16 12.00
CA VAL A 69 -0.44 17.39 11.49
C VAL A 69 0.55 18.57 11.58
N PRO A 70 0.80 19.30 10.49
CA PRO A 70 1.65 20.49 10.55
C PRO A 70 0.97 21.59 11.39
N GLY A 71 1.78 22.31 12.17
CA GLY A 71 1.29 23.47 12.92
C GLY A 71 0.84 24.60 11.97
N VAL A 72 -0.04 25.48 12.45
CA VAL A 72 -0.47 26.64 11.65
C VAL A 72 0.73 27.54 11.39
N GLU A 73 1.54 27.82 12.40
CA GLU A 73 2.74 28.66 12.30
C GLU A 73 3.75 28.06 11.30
N GLU A 74 3.85 26.75 11.26
CA GLU A 74 4.70 26.01 10.33
C GLU A 74 4.26 26.17 8.87
N VAL A 75 2.95 26.15 8.64
CA VAL A 75 2.36 26.40 7.33
C VAL A 75 2.52 27.89 6.97
N GLU A 76 2.31 28.79 7.92
CA GLU A 76 2.45 30.22 7.70
C GLU A 76 3.87 30.65 7.34
N GLU A 77 4.87 30.08 8.00
CA GLU A 77 6.28 30.33 7.72
C GLU A 77 6.63 29.94 6.27
N ALA A 78 6.15 28.78 5.82
CA ALA A 78 6.38 28.30 4.46
C ALA A 78 5.63 29.13 3.41
N LEU A 79 4.39 29.56 3.71
CA LEU A 79 3.62 30.42 2.81
C LEU A 79 4.22 31.83 2.72
N SER A 80 4.72 32.38 3.83
CA SER A 80 5.45 33.65 3.83
C SER A 80 6.74 33.55 3.00
N TYR A 81 7.47 32.44 3.12
CA TYR A 81 8.64 32.18 2.29
C TYR A 81 8.29 32.15 0.79
N ILE A 82 7.16 31.56 0.40
CA ILE A 82 6.68 31.59 -0.99
C ILE A 82 6.31 33.01 -1.40
N GLU A 83 5.55 33.73 -0.58
CA GLU A 83 5.07 35.09 -0.88
C GLU A 83 6.24 36.06 -1.13
N ASP A 84 7.22 36.07 -0.22
CA ASP A 84 8.38 36.94 -0.27
C ASP A 84 9.29 36.66 -1.47
N ASN A 85 9.33 35.41 -1.94
CA ASN A 85 10.23 35.01 -3.04
C ASN A 85 9.56 34.89 -4.40
N PHE A 86 8.24 34.80 -4.46
CA PHE A 86 7.51 34.64 -5.72
C PHE A 86 6.68 35.87 -6.10
N PHE A 87 6.03 36.55 -5.14
CA PHE A 87 5.15 37.67 -5.47
C PHE A 87 5.82 39.03 -5.31
N GLN A 88 6.85 39.13 -4.47
CA GLN A 88 7.54 40.40 -4.22
C GLN A 88 8.75 40.64 -5.13
N LYS A 89 9.11 39.70 -6.00
CA LYS A 89 10.25 39.86 -6.91
C LYS A 89 9.82 40.55 -8.20
N GLU A 90 10.49 41.66 -8.52
CA GLU A 90 10.20 42.45 -9.73
C GLU A 90 10.88 41.92 -10.99
N LYS A 91 11.94 41.11 -10.85
CA LYS A 91 12.71 40.60 -11.99
C LYS A 91 12.28 39.18 -12.35
N GLU A 92 11.97 38.98 -13.63
CA GLU A 92 11.59 37.69 -14.20
C GLU A 92 12.64 36.59 -13.95
N GLU A 93 13.93 36.89 -14.11
CA GLU A 93 15.02 35.93 -13.85
C GLU A 93 14.99 35.36 -12.42
N ASP A 94 14.64 36.20 -11.43
CA ASP A 94 14.61 35.77 -10.03
C ASP A 94 13.37 34.92 -9.71
N LEU A 95 12.29 35.07 -10.47
CA LEU A 95 11.08 34.25 -10.41
C LEU A 95 11.35 32.87 -11.00
N VAL A 96 11.95 32.83 -12.19
CA VAL A 96 12.36 31.58 -12.85
C VAL A 96 13.30 30.79 -11.93
N ALA A 97 14.31 31.45 -11.35
CA ALA A 97 15.23 30.81 -10.41
C ALA A 97 14.52 30.26 -9.16
N PHE A 98 13.51 30.96 -8.65
CA PHE A 98 12.72 30.47 -7.51
C PHE A 98 11.86 29.25 -7.88
N LEU A 99 11.14 29.31 -9.01
CA LEU A 99 10.33 28.20 -9.52
C LEU A 99 11.17 26.95 -9.73
N SER A 100 12.31 27.08 -10.43
CA SER A 100 13.25 25.98 -10.61
C SER A 100 13.78 25.46 -9.27
N GLY A 101 14.02 26.35 -8.29
CA GLY A 101 14.40 25.97 -6.93
C GLY A 101 13.35 25.11 -6.22
N MET A 102 12.07 25.48 -6.29
CA MET A 102 10.96 24.72 -5.71
C MET A 102 10.73 23.39 -6.44
N ALA A 103 10.78 23.39 -7.77
CA ALA A 103 10.66 22.17 -8.56
C ALA A 103 11.80 21.18 -8.25
N ASN A 104 13.04 21.66 -8.14
CA ASN A 104 14.20 20.83 -7.77
C ASN A 104 14.08 20.24 -6.36
N GLU A 105 13.59 21.04 -5.40
CA GLU A 105 13.35 20.56 -4.03
C GLU A 105 12.27 19.48 -4.02
N PHE A 106 11.20 19.66 -4.80
CA PHE A 106 10.16 18.65 -4.97
C PHE A 106 10.69 17.40 -5.68
N MET A 107 11.51 17.53 -6.74
CA MET A 107 12.19 16.39 -7.37
C MET A 107 13.07 15.62 -6.39
N ARG A 108 13.76 16.32 -5.48
CA ARG A 108 14.56 15.67 -4.45
C ARG A 108 13.68 14.87 -3.49
N LEU A 109 12.56 15.44 -3.04
CA LEU A 109 11.57 14.72 -2.23
C LEU A 109 11.03 13.50 -2.98
N LEU A 110 10.64 13.67 -4.24
CA LEU A 110 10.19 12.56 -5.08
C LEU A 110 11.24 11.46 -5.15
N LYS A 111 12.55 11.76 -5.17
CA LYS A 111 13.65 10.78 -5.23
C LYS A 111 13.95 10.10 -3.89
N GLU A 112 14.07 10.89 -2.84
CA GLU A 112 14.66 10.45 -1.58
C GLU A 112 13.60 10.01 -0.56
N ASP A 113 12.47 10.71 -0.51
CA ASP A 113 11.42 10.48 0.47
C ASP A 113 10.55 9.28 0.09
N GLU A 114 10.49 8.27 0.97
CA GLU A 114 9.75 7.02 0.75
C GLU A 114 8.27 7.25 0.41
N TYR A 115 7.61 8.20 1.07
CA TYR A 115 6.20 8.47 0.84
C TYR A 115 5.96 9.04 -0.56
N PHE A 116 6.78 9.99 -0.99
CA PHE A 116 6.61 10.69 -2.26
C PHE A 116 7.07 9.86 -3.47
N ARG A 117 7.72 8.71 -3.28
CA ARG A 117 8.03 7.80 -4.39
C ARG A 117 6.76 7.28 -5.09
N HIS A 118 5.64 7.21 -4.38
CA HIS A 118 4.35 6.75 -4.92
C HIS A 118 3.60 7.80 -5.77
N ILE A 119 4.09 9.06 -5.81
CA ILE A 119 3.58 10.12 -6.69
C ILE A 119 4.08 9.96 -8.14
N ARG A 120 5.17 9.23 -8.33
CA ARG A 120 5.78 8.97 -9.65
C ARG A 120 4.81 8.23 -10.58
N LEU A 121 5.05 8.36 -11.89
CA LEU A 121 4.34 7.60 -12.91
C LEU A 121 4.56 6.09 -12.73
N SER A 122 3.65 5.28 -13.27
CA SER A 122 3.90 3.84 -13.43
C SER A 122 5.01 3.59 -14.46
N LEU A 123 5.56 2.36 -14.45
CA LEU A 123 6.59 1.99 -15.42
C LEU A 123 6.05 2.07 -16.86
N ASP A 124 4.83 1.58 -17.09
CA ASP A 124 4.21 1.60 -18.42
C ASP A 124 4.03 3.05 -18.93
N GLU A 125 3.58 3.98 -18.09
CA GLU A 125 3.48 5.41 -18.45
C GLU A 125 4.85 6.04 -18.73
N ALA A 126 5.86 5.71 -17.91
CA ALA A 126 7.22 6.23 -18.09
C ALA A 126 7.87 5.69 -19.37
N VAL A 127 7.63 4.42 -19.71
CA VAL A 127 8.11 3.78 -20.94
C VAL A 127 7.38 4.36 -22.15
N ASP A 128 6.05 4.44 -22.12
CA ASP A 128 5.24 5.04 -23.18
C ASP A 128 5.72 6.45 -23.51
N LEU A 129 5.92 7.30 -22.50
CA LEU A 129 6.44 8.64 -22.70
C LEU A 129 7.89 8.64 -23.21
N SER A 130 8.73 7.71 -22.76
CA SER A 130 10.11 7.58 -23.25
C SER A 130 10.15 7.18 -24.73
N GLU A 131 9.29 6.26 -25.16
CA GLU A 131 9.15 5.87 -26.56
C GLU A 131 8.70 7.06 -27.43
N HIS A 132 7.71 7.83 -26.96
CA HIS A 132 7.28 9.06 -27.64
C HIS A 132 8.42 10.09 -27.74
N LEU A 133 9.23 10.23 -26.69
CA LEU A 133 10.40 11.13 -26.70
C LEU A 133 11.45 10.66 -27.71
N ASP A 134 11.77 9.36 -27.75
CA ASP A 134 12.75 8.80 -28.67
C ASP A 134 12.36 9.00 -30.14
N GLU A 135 11.06 8.86 -30.46
CA GLU A 135 10.53 9.16 -31.80
C GLU A 135 10.83 10.61 -32.21
N HIS A 136 10.53 11.59 -31.36
CA HIS A 136 10.73 13.01 -31.66
C HIS A 136 12.22 13.40 -31.66
N VAL A 137 13.02 12.83 -30.75
CA VAL A 137 14.46 13.09 -30.70
C VAL A 137 15.16 12.54 -31.95
N SER A 138 14.66 11.44 -32.52
CA SER A 138 15.20 10.88 -33.77
C SER A 138 15.08 11.85 -34.96
N GLU A 139 14.13 12.79 -34.92
CA GLU A 139 13.93 13.82 -35.94
C GLU A 139 14.94 14.99 -35.84
N LEU A 140 15.57 15.18 -34.68
CA LEU A 140 16.53 16.27 -34.45
C LEU A 140 17.91 16.04 -35.10
N GLY A 141 18.18 14.84 -35.60
CA GLY A 141 19.48 14.46 -36.17
C GLY A 141 20.48 13.94 -35.14
N GLN A 142 21.77 13.79 -35.53
CA GLN A 142 22.81 13.29 -34.63
C GLN A 142 23.31 14.39 -33.69
N ASP A 143 23.29 14.11 -32.38
CA ASP A 143 23.82 14.95 -31.30
C ASP A 143 23.11 16.32 -31.18
N PRO A 144 21.80 16.35 -30.89
CA PRO A 144 21.09 17.59 -30.65
C PRO A 144 21.72 18.34 -29.47
N ASP A 145 21.81 19.66 -29.58
CA ASP A 145 22.23 20.47 -28.44
C ASP A 145 21.18 20.40 -27.32
N ARG A 146 21.60 20.82 -26.11
CA ARG A 146 20.74 20.75 -24.93
C ARG A 146 19.44 21.54 -25.10
N GLU A 147 19.48 22.69 -25.77
CA GLU A 147 18.30 23.54 -25.94
C GLU A 147 17.28 22.88 -26.86
N ALA A 148 17.74 22.28 -27.97
CA ALA A 148 16.91 21.50 -28.88
C ALA A 148 16.25 20.31 -28.17
N PHE A 149 16.99 19.60 -27.32
CA PHE A 149 16.43 18.50 -26.53
C PHE A 149 15.37 18.97 -25.52
N GLU A 150 15.63 20.05 -24.76
CA GLU A 150 14.66 20.56 -23.78
C GLU A 150 13.37 21.04 -24.48
N ASN A 151 13.48 21.65 -25.67
CA ASN A 151 12.32 22.06 -26.46
C ASN A 151 11.48 20.87 -26.93
N VAL A 152 12.12 19.78 -27.38
CA VAL A 152 11.39 18.55 -27.74
C VAL A 152 10.77 17.91 -26.51
N PHE A 153 11.50 17.85 -25.40
CA PHE A 153 10.98 17.30 -24.15
C PHE A 153 9.75 18.06 -23.66
N GLU A 154 9.78 19.40 -23.66
CA GLU A 154 8.64 20.23 -23.28
C GLU A 154 7.43 20.00 -24.21
N ALA A 155 7.65 19.91 -25.53
CA ALA A 155 6.60 19.68 -26.50
C ALA A 155 5.93 18.30 -26.34
N VAL A 156 6.73 17.23 -26.24
CA VAL A 156 6.23 15.86 -26.07
C VAL A 156 5.52 15.70 -24.73
N MET A 157 6.10 16.25 -23.66
CA MET A 157 5.47 16.23 -22.34
C MET A 157 4.14 16.97 -22.35
N THR A 158 4.08 18.16 -22.98
CA THR A 158 2.84 18.93 -23.10
C THR A 158 1.76 18.12 -23.81
N GLU A 159 2.09 17.52 -24.96
CA GLU A 159 1.14 16.68 -25.70
C GLU A 159 0.67 15.48 -24.88
N TRP A 160 1.59 14.81 -24.19
CA TRP A 160 1.28 13.64 -23.38
C TRP A 160 0.42 13.98 -22.17
N LEU A 161 0.76 15.06 -21.44
CA LEU A 161 0.01 15.55 -20.29
C LEU A 161 -1.37 16.11 -20.67
N GLU A 162 -1.57 16.59 -21.90
CA GLU A 162 -2.89 16.98 -22.40
C GLU A 162 -3.84 15.79 -22.56
N LYS A 163 -3.30 14.57 -22.73
CA LYS A 163 -4.09 13.33 -22.76
C LYS A 163 -4.48 12.89 -21.34
N MET A 164 -3.77 13.34 -20.31
CA MET A 164 -4.12 13.08 -18.91
C MET A 164 -5.30 13.96 -18.46
N GLY A 165 -6.26 13.36 -17.75
CA GLY A 165 -7.46 14.06 -17.27
C GLY A 165 -7.22 14.93 -16.03
N GLU A 166 -8.20 15.80 -15.72
CA GLU A 166 -8.20 16.60 -14.46
C GLU A 166 -8.27 15.74 -13.18
N GLU A 167 -8.66 14.46 -13.29
CA GLU A 167 -8.73 13.54 -12.15
C GLU A 167 -7.34 13.26 -11.55
N GLU A 168 -6.31 13.22 -12.39
CA GLU A 168 -4.91 12.98 -11.98
C GLU A 168 -4.35 14.10 -11.10
N ASN A 169 -4.73 15.36 -11.39
CA ASN A 169 -4.39 16.50 -10.52
C ASN A 169 -4.98 16.34 -9.12
N GLY A 170 -6.17 15.74 -9.01
CA GLY A 170 -6.83 15.50 -7.75
C GLY A 170 -6.14 14.46 -6.91
N ASP A 171 -5.78 13.33 -7.52
CA ASP A 171 -5.02 12.27 -6.86
C ASP A 171 -3.66 12.78 -6.36
N LEU A 172 -2.94 13.54 -7.19
CA LEU A 172 -1.68 14.16 -6.77
C LEU A 172 -1.84 15.18 -5.64
N ALA A 173 -2.86 16.03 -5.70
CA ALA A 173 -3.15 16.97 -4.61
C ALA A 173 -3.39 16.22 -3.28
N TRP A 174 -4.13 15.11 -3.32
CA TRP A 174 -4.35 14.27 -2.13
C TRP A 174 -3.09 13.58 -1.64
N LYS A 175 -2.27 13.02 -2.53
CA LYS A 175 -0.98 12.44 -2.15
C LYS A 175 -0.07 13.47 -1.49
N ILE A 176 0.04 14.68 -2.07
CA ILE A 176 0.83 15.76 -1.46
C ILE A 176 0.28 16.17 -0.09
N PHE A 177 -1.04 16.28 0.02
CA PHE A 177 -1.73 16.58 1.28
C PHE A 177 -1.39 15.57 2.39
N PHE A 178 -1.50 14.28 2.09
CA PHE A 178 -1.19 13.23 3.05
C PHE A 178 0.31 13.17 3.36
N GLY A 179 1.16 13.39 2.37
CA GLY A 179 2.61 13.49 2.55
C GLY A 179 3.00 14.60 3.52
N LEU A 180 2.42 15.79 3.38
CA LEU A 180 2.60 16.91 4.31
C LEU A 180 2.19 16.58 5.77
N ARG A 181 1.41 15.52 5.99
CA ARG A 181 0.96 15.04 7.30
C ARG A 181 1.72 13.81 7.80
N GLN A 182 2.69 13.28 7.06
CA GLN A 182 3.47 12.12 7.50
C GLN A 182 4.53 12.48 8.54
N LYS A 183 5.27 13.58 8.30
CA LYS A 183 6.40 13.96 9.16
C LYS A 183 6.71 15.45 9.09
N GLY A 184 7.74 15.84 9.86
CA GLY A 184 8.28 17.20 9.82
C GLY A 184 9.18 17.44 8.64
N TYR A 185 8.75 18.32 7.74
CA TYR A 185 9.59 18.83 6.66
C TYR A 185 10.27 20.13 7.07
N ALA A 186 11.49 20.32 6.58
CA ALA A 186 12.20 21.59 6.67
C ALA A 186 11.44 22.68 5.88
N LEU A 187 11.71 23.96 6.20
CA LEU A 187 10.99 25.09 5.61
C LEU A 187 10.92 25.04 4.08
N ARG A 188 12.04 24.76 3.40
CA ARG A 188 12.10 24.71 1.94
C ARG A 188 11.36 23.52 1.34
N GLU A 189 11.47 22.35 1.95
CA GLU A 189 10.73 21.14 1.55
C GLU A 189 9.22 21.38 1.69
N ARG A 190 8.81 21.93 2.84
CA ARG A 190 7.41 22.27 3.12
C ARG A 190 6.88 23.31 2.15
N ALA A 191 7.67 24.35 1.84
CA ALA A 191 7.30 25.35 0.85
C ALA A 191 7.13 24.73 -0.55
N ALA A 192 8.04 23.87 -0.97
CA ALA A 192 7.92 23.17 -2.26
C ALA A 192 6.64 22.31 -2.33
N LEU A 193 6.34 21.56 -1.27
CA LEU A 193 5.12 20.74 -1.17
C LEU A 193 3.84 21.58 -1.14
N LEU A 194 3.81 22.67 -0.37
CA LEU A 194 2.64 23.57 -0.32
C LEU A 194 2.44 24.29 -1.65
N PHE A 195 3.52 24.66 -2.33
CA PHE A 195 3.44 25.28 -3.65
C PHE A 195 2.96 24.28 -4.70
N ALA A 196 3.43 23.03 -4.65
CA ALA A 196 2.90 21.95 -5.47
C ALA A 196 1.40 21.74 -5.20
N LEU A 197 1.00 21.60 -3.93
CA LEU A 197 -0.39 21.46 -3.52
C LEU A 197 -1.27 22.59 -4.07
N LYS A 198 -0.80 23.83 -4.02
CA LYS A 198 -1.48 24.99 -4.63
C LYS A 198 -1.76 24.74 -6.11
N LEU A 199 -0.72 24.49 -6.89
CA LEU A 199 -0.85 24.36 -8.35
C LEU A 199 -1.74 23.18 -8.75
N PHE A 200 -1.66 22.05 -8.05
CA PHE A 200 -2.56 20.91 -8.28
C PHE A 200 -4.00 21.21 -7.85
N SER A 201 -4.21 21.92 -6.73
CA SER A 201 -5.56 22.24 -6.22
C SER A 201 -6.32 23.27 -7.07
N GLU A 202 -5.61 24.13 -7.79
CA GLU A 202 -6.18 25.19 -8.63
C GLU A 202 -6.60 24.72 -10.03
N LYS A 203 -6.45 23.42 -10.32
CA LYS A 203 -6.76 22.83 -11.63
C LYS A 203 -6.03 23.55 -12.77
N ILE A 204 -4.80 24.00 -12.50
CA ILE A 204 -3.90 24.47 -13.56
C ILE A 204 -3.74 23.32 -14.56
N ARG A 205 -3.74 23.65 -15.86
CA ARG A 205 -3.59 22.63 -16.89
C ARG A 205 -2.35 21.80 -16.62
N THR A 206 -2.49 20.49 -16.65
CA THR A 206 -1.45 19.49 -16.38
C THR A 206 -0.15 19.84 -17.09
N ALA A 207 -0.22 20.12 -18.40
CA ALA A 207 0.92 20.49 -19.23
C ALA A 207 1.66 21.79 -18.84
N THR A 208 1.00 22.71 -18.13
CA THR A 208 1.59 24.01 -17.74
C THR A 208 2.07 24.05 -16.29
N ASN A 209 1.92 22.94 -15.55
CA ASN A 209 2.28 22.86 -14.15
C ASN A 209 3.73 22.33 -14.03
N PRO A 210 4.69 23.13 -13.53
CA PRO A 210 6.10 22.74 -13.44
C PRO A 210 6.35 21.55 -12.50
N PHE A 211 5.40 21.22 -11.61
CA PHE A 211 5.51 20.03 -10.77
C PHE A 211 5.16 18.73 -11.50
N TRP A 212 4.38 18.78 -12.59
CA TRP A 212 4.20 17.61 -13.46
C TRP A 212 5.48 17.27 -14.19
N GLU A 213 6.20 18.27 -14.70
CA GLU A 213 7.53 18.09 -15.26
C GLU A 213 8.48 17.41 -14.26
N ALA A 214 8.47 17.85 -13.00
CA ALA A 214 9.26 17.21 -11.94
C ALA A 214 8.89 15.72 -11.76
N VAL A 215 7.59 15.39 -11.72
CA VAL A 215 7.11 13.99 -11.63
C VAL A 215 7.59 13.19 -12.84
N VAL A 216 7.40 13.69 -14.05
CA VAL A 216 7.77 13.04 -15.31
C VAL A 216 9.28 12.78 -15.35
N ARG A 217 10.12 13.81 -15.12
CA ARG A 217 11.58 13.69 -15.18
C ARG A 217 12.12 12.68 -14.20
N VAL A 218 11.61 12.67 -12.96
CA VAL A 218 12.03 11.69 -11.95
C VAL A 218 11.61 10.28 -12.36
N SER A 219 10.38 10.13 -12.87
CA SER A 219 9.83 8.81 -13.24
C SER A 219 10.57 8.19 -14.43
N ILE A 220 10.79 8.95 -15.52
CA ILE A 220 11.56 8.47 -16.68
C ILE A 220 12.99 8.11 -16.28
N PHE A 221 13.66 8.99 -15.54
CA PHE A 221 15.04 8.75 -15.13
C PHE A 221 15.17 7.46 -14.30
N GLU A 222 14.25 7.24 -13.37
CA GLU A 222 14.21 6.03 -12.56
C GLU A 222 13.87 4.80 -13.38
N ALA A 223 12.85 4.85 -14.25
CA ALA A 223 12.48 3.76 -15.13
C ALA A 223 13.66 3.32 -15.99
N TRP A 224 14.32 4.28 -16.65
CA TRP A 224 15.47 4.01 -17.51
C TRP A 224 16.63 3.37 -16.74
N LYS A 225 17.00 3.94 -15.58
CA LYS A 225 18.07 3.39 -14.73
C LYS A 225 17.73 2.02 -14.16
N GLY A 226 16.48 1.82 -13.76
CA GLY A 226 15.98 0.54 -13.26
C GLY A 226 16.01 -0.55 -14.32
N MET A 227 15.57 -0.24 -15.55
CA MET A 227 15.62 -1.17 -16.69
C MET A 227 17.06 -1.50 -17.08
N GLU A 228 17.96 -0.51 -17.11
CA GLU A 228 19.39 -0.72 -17.40
C GLU A 228 20.04 -1.69 -16.39
N GLU A 229 19.76 -1.53 -15.09
CA GLU A 229 20.28 -2.43 -14.06
C GLU A 229 19.62 -3.82 -14.11
N LEU A 230 18.33 -3.89 -14.44
CA LEU A 230 17.63 -5.16 -14.61
C LEU A 230 18.18 -5.96 -15.80
N GLU A 231 18.56 -5.29 -16.90
CA GLU A 231 19.20 -5.91 -18.05
C GLU A 231 20.58 -6.46 -17.70
N LYS A 232 21.43 -5.66 -17.04
CA LYS A 232 22.74 -6.11 -16.53
C LYS A 232 22.63 -7.30 -15.55
N PHE A 233 21.59 -7.31 -14.72
CA PHE A 233 21.29 -8.44 -13.85
C PHE A 233 20.97 -9.70 -14.67
N ARG A 234 20.12 -9.60 -15.70
CA ARG A 234 19.75 -10.73 -16.58
C ARG A 234 20.94 -11.28 -17.37
N GLU A 235 21.88 -10.43 -17.75
CA GLU A 235 23.10 -10.84 -18.46
C GLU A 235 24.17 -11.47 -17.53
N ASN A 236 23.88 -11.62 -16.23
CA ASN A 236 24.82 -12.03 -15.18
C ASN A 236 26.07 -11.13 -15.08
N GLU A 237 25.97 -9.88 -15.55
CA GLU A 237 27.06 -8.90 -15.47
C GLU A 237 27.05 -8.13 -14.14
N GLY A 238 25.99 -8.29 -13.33
CA GLY A 238 25.80 -7.62 -12.05
C GLY A 238 26.29 -8.42 -10.83
N LYS A 239 26.84 -7.70 -9.84
CA LYS A 239 26.98 -8.18 -8.44
C LYS A 239 25.75 -7.86 -7.57
N VAL A 240 24.79 -7.13 -8.14
CA VAL A 240 23.63 -6.58 -7.44
C VAL A 240 22.53 -7.64 -7.45
N THR A 241 21.85 -7.83 -6.32
CA THR A 241 20.73 -8.79 -6.24
C THR A 241 19.43 -8.15 -6.75
N MET A 242 18.40 -8.98 -7.01
CA MET A 242 17.10 -8.45 -7.44
C MET A 242 16.50 -7.55 -6.35
N GLU A 243 16.60 -7.96 -5.09
CA GLU A 243 16.18 -7.22 -3.89
C GLU A 243 16.74 -5.80 -3.90
N GLU A 244 18.06 -5.66 -4.10
CA GLU A 244 18.75 -4.37 -4.12
C GLU A 244 18.26 -3.47 -5.27
N ILE A 245 17.96 -4.05 -6.44
CA ILE A 245 17.39 -3.31 -7.58
C ILE A 245 15.98 -2.81 -7.24
N LEU A 246 15.13 -3.67 -6.66
CA LEU A 246 13.74 -3.33 -6.35
C LEU A 246 13.64 -2.29 -5.22
N GLU A 247 14.51 -2.34 -4.22
CA GLU A 247 14.61 -1.31 -3.18
C GLU A 247 15.06 0.05 -3.74
N LYS A 248 16.00 0.02 -4.68
CA LYS A 248 16.55 1.21 -5.33
C LYS A 248 15.58 1.84 -6.32
N TYR A 249 14.78 1.02 -7.02
CA TYR A 249 13.85 1.46 -8.05
C TYR A 249 12.40 1.02 -7.77
N PRO A 250 11.68 1.68 -6.84
CA PRO A 250 10.29 1.37 -6.52
C PRO A 250 9.33 1.34 -7.71
N ILE A 251 9.59 2.10 -8.78
CA ILE A 251 8.77 2.03 -10.01
C ILE A 251 8.80 0.63 -10.64
N ILE A 252 9.97 -0.03 -10.62
CA ILE A 252 10.17 -1.40 -11.12
C ILE A 252 9.49 -2.39 -10.18
N LYS A 253 9.67 -2.23 -8.85
CA LYS A 253 9.00 -3.08 -7.85
C LYS A 253 7.48 -3.05 -8.02
N LYS A 254 6.90 -1.85 -8.19
CA LYS A 254 5.46 -1.65 -8.40
C LYS A 254 4.97 -2.32 -9.68
N ASP A 255 5.69 -2.16 -10.80
CA ASP A 255 5.34 -2.79 -12.07
C ASP A 255 5.36 -4.32 -11.98
N ILE A 256 6.45 -4.90 -11.46
CA ILE A 256 6.56 -6.35 -11.28
C ILE A 256 5.44 -6.85 -10.36
N SER A 257 5.18 -6.12 -9.27
CA SER A 257 4.08 -6.42 -8.34
C SER A 257 2.72 -6.45 -9.06
N GLN A 258 2.41 -5.44 -9.88
CA GLN A 258 1.15 -5.35 -10.63
C GLN A 258 1.03 -6.45 -11.69
N ARG A 259 2.08 -6.69 -12.47
CA ARG A 259 2.12 -7.76 -13.47
C ARG A 259 1.99 -9.14 -12.83
N HIS A 260 2.62 -9.35 -11.66
CA HIS A 260 2.45 -10.56 -10.87
C HIS A 260 1.00 -10.72 -10.40
N TYR A 261 0.39 -9.66 -9.87
CA TYR A 261 -1.01 -9.69 -9.43
C TYR A 261 -1.98 -10.02 -10.57
N ILE A 262 -1.80 -9.43 -11.76
CA ILE A 262 -2.63 -9.73 -12.95
C ILE A 262 -2.56 -11.22 -13.31
N LYS A 263 -1.37 -11.83 -13.25
CA LYS A 263 -1.19 -13.27 -13.51
C LYS A 263 -1.87 -14.16 -12.46
N LEU A 264 -2.08 -13.65 -11.24
CA LEU A 264 -2.76 -14.37 -10.17
C LEU A 264 -4.29 -14.30 -10.25
N LEU A 265 -4.85 -13.29 -10.92
CA LEU A 265 -6.30 -13.08 -10.98
C LEU A 265 -7.10 -14.32 -11.40
N PRO A 266 -6.69 -15.14 -12.38
CA PRO A 266 -7.44 -16.36 -12.72
C PRO A 266 -7.48 -17.38 -11.57
N ALA A 267 -6.36 -17.55 -10.85
CA ALA A 267 -6.30 -18.47 -9.70
C ALA A 267 -7.14 -17.95 -8.52
N ILE A 268 -7.07 -16.64 -8.23
CA ILE A 268 -7.94 -15.99 -7.24
C ILE A 268 -9.42 -16.19 -7.62
N GLY A 269 -9.77 -16.06 -8.91
CA GLY A 269 -11.10 -16.33 -9.42
C GLY A 269 -11.58 -17.77 -9.17
N LEU A 270 -10.71 -18.77 -9.29
CA LEU A 270 -11.05 -20.15 -8.94
C LEU A 270 -11.38 -20.32 -7.45
N ILE A 271 -10.63 -19.65 -6.58
CA ILE A 271 -10.85 -19.71 -5.14
C ILE A 271 -12.19 -19.06 -4.78
N LEU A 272 -12.44 -17.86 -5.32
CA LEU A 272 -13.70 -17.13 -5.09
C LEU A 272 -14.93 -17.89 -5.60
N THR A 273 -14.78 -18.65 -6.69
CA THR A 273 -15.86 -19.50 -7.24
C THR A 273 -15.96 -20.87 -6.58
N GLY A 274 -15.06 -21.21 -5.66
CA GLY A 274 -15.00 -22.53 -5.00
C GLY A 274 -14.53 -23.68 -5.90
N ARG A 275 -14.02 -23.38 -7.11
CA ARG A 275 -13.45 -24.39 -8.02
C ARG A 275 -12.06 -24.85 -7.59
N LEU A 276 -11.33 -23.96 -6.92
CA LEU A 276 -10.13 -24.29 -6.16
C LEU A 276 -10.48 -24.13 -4.68
N GLU A 277 -10.86 -25.23 -4.01
CA GLU A 277 -11.20 -25.18 -2.60
C GLU A 277 -9.93 -25.06 -1.74
N PHE A 278 -9.32 -23.87 -1.69
CA PHE A 278 -8.08 -23.60 -0.97
C PHE A 278 -8.28 -23.72 0.55
N LYS A 279 -8.11 -24.94 1.05
CA LYS A 279 -8.46 -25.36 2.41
C LYS A 279 -7.26 -26.06 3.03
N LEU A 280 -6.49 -25.32 3.82
CA LEU A 280 -5.34 -25.89 4.52
C LEU A 280 -5.73 -26.46 5.90
N PRO A 281 -4.98 -27.45 6.41
CA PRO A 281 -5.11 -27.91 7.79
C PRO A 281 -4.91 -26.81 8.84
N ALA A 282 -5.57 -26.94 9.99
CA ALA A 282 -5.50 -25.95 11.07
C ALA A 282 -4.07 -25.69 11.60
N TYR A 283 -3.19 -26.71 11.58
CA TYR A 283 -1.79 -26.52 12.01
C TYR A 283 -1.03 -25.50 11.15
N ALA A 284 -1.46 -25.24 9.92
CA ALA A 284 -0.77 -24.31 9.02
C ALA A 284 -1.03 -22.83 9.36
N VAL A 285 -2.03 -22.56 10.19
CA VAL A 285 -2.44 -21.21 10.62
C VAL A 285 -2.66 -21.15 12.13
N LEU A 286 -1.98 -22.03 12.88
CA LEU A 286 -2.29 -22.26 14.29
C LEU A 286 -1.94 -21.07 15.16
N GLY A 287 -0.81 -20.42 14.90
CA GLY A 287 -0.46 -19.16 15.57
C GLY A 287 -1.59 -18.15 15.43
N GLY A 288 -2.08 -17.95 14.20
CA GLY A 288 -3.16 -17.00 13.92
C GLY A 288 -4.48 -17.34 14.61
N ILE A 289 -4.83 -18.63 14.67
CA ILE A 289 -6.01 -19.10 15.42
C ILE A 289 -5.91 -18.68 16.89
N LEU A 290 -4.76 -18.95 17.53
CA LEU A 290 -4.59 -18.66 18.95
C LEU A 290 -4.55 -17.16 19.24
N LYS A 291 -3.90 -16.37 18.37
CA LYS A 291 -3.84 -14.91 18.50
C LYS A 291 -5.18 -14.23 18.31
N ALA A 292 -5.97 -14.69 17.34
CA ALA A 292 -7.32 -14.18 17.14
C ALA A 292 -8.23 -14.50 18.34
N VAL A 293 -8.10 -15.69 18.92
CA VAL A 293 -8.85 -16.08 20.12
C VAL A 293 -8.39 -15.30 21.35
N GLU A 294 -7.08 -15.13 21.54
CA GLU A 294 -6.52 -14.32 22.62
C GLU A 294 -7.04 -12.87 22.56
N HIS A 295 -6.97 -12.24 21.39
CA HIS A 295 -7.46 -10.88 21.17
C HIS A 295 -8.97 -10.77 21.47
N GLN A 296 -9.78 -11.68 20.94
CA GLN A 296 -11.22 -11.66 21.20
C GLN A 296 -11.54 -11.94 22.68
N ALA A 297 -10.78 -12.80 23.36
CA ALA A 297 -10.96 -13.07 24.79
C ALA A 297 -10.65 -11.83 25.64
N LYS A 298 -9.55 -11.12 25.34
CA LYS A 298 -9.22 -9.83 25.99
C LYS A 298 -10.36 -8.83 25.84
N ARG A 299 -10.88 -8.66 24.63
CA ARG A 299 -12.02 -7.78 24.36
C ARG A 299 -13.28 -8.16 25.12
N VAL A 300 -13.63 -9.45 25.17
CA VAL A 300 -14.81 -9.94 25.91
C VAL A 300 -14.68 -9.64 27.41
N LEU A 301 -13.47 -9.82 27.98
CA LEU A 301 -13.17 -9.50 29.38
C LEU A 301 -13.28 -7.99 29.65
N GLU A 302 -12.74 -7.14 28.77
CA GLU A 302 -12.83 -5.68 28.88
C GLU A 302 -14.26 -5.15 28.74
N GLU A 303 -15.05 -5.76 27.85
CA GLU A 303 -16.46 -5.41 27.63
C GLU A 303 -17.41 -6.01 28.69
N GLY A 304 -16.90 -6.86 29.59
CA GLY A 304 -17.69 -7.52 30.64
C GLY A 304 -18.75 -8.50 30.12
N LYS A 305 -18.55 -9.05 28.92
CA LYS A 305 -19.46 -10.04 28.31
C LYS A 305 -19.10 -11.45 28.79
N SER A 306 -20.10 -12.33 28.92
CA SER A 306 -19.90 -13.72 29.35
C SER A 306 -19.64 -14.70 28.21
N ASP A 307 -20.00 -14.33 26.98
CA ASP A 307 -20.08 -15.27 25.86
C ASP A 307 -18.99 -14.97 24.82
N PHE A 308 -18.33 -16.03 24.36
CA PHE A 308 -17.33 -16.02 23.29
C PHE A 308 -17.95 -16.57 22.00
N PRO A 309 -18.53 -15.74 21.12
CA PRO A 309 -19.08 -16.23 19.87
C PRO A 309 -17.96 -16.47 18.84
N ALA A 310 -17.54 -17.73 18.65
CA ALA A 310 -16.58 -18.07 17.59
C ALA A 310 -17.11 -17.78 16.18
N GLU A 311 -18.44 -17.76 15.99
CA GLU A 311 -19.10 -17.32 14.75
C GLU A 311 -18.78 -15.84 14.42
N ASP A 312 -18.66 -14.98 15.43
CA ASP A 312 -18.35 -13.54 15.29
C ASP A 312 -16.92 -13.32 14.76
N LEU A 313 -15.98 -14.21 15.09
CA LEU A 313 -14.60 -14.14 14.59
C LEU A 313 -14.50 -14.43 13.09
N SER A 314 -15.21 -15.44 12.58
CA SER A 314 -15.18 -15.76 11.15
C SER A 314 -15.77 -14.64 10.29
N GLU A 315 -16.82 -13.96 10.77
CA GLU A 315 -17.37 -12.79 10.08
C GLU A 315 -16.42 -11.59 10.18
N LYS A 316 -15.85 -11.30 11.36
CA LYS A 316 -14.86 -10.22 11.53
C LYS A 316 -13.63 -10.37 10.64
N LEU A 317 -13.13 -11.60 10.47
CA LEU A 317 -11.97 -11.86 9.61
C LEU A 317 -12.22 -11.47 8.14
N LYS A 318 -13.48 -11.44 7.70
CA LYS A 318 -13.84 -11.03 6.33
C LYS A 318 -13.82 -9.50 6.16
N ASP A 319 -13.96 -8.76 7.26
CA ASP A 319 -14.07 -7.30 7.28
C ASP A 319 -12.86 -6.64 7.99
N LEU A 320 -11.70 -7.31 8.01
CA LEU A 320 -10.49 -6.76 8.62
C LEU A 320 -10.05 -5.48 7.92
N SER A 321 -10.06 -4.37 8.66
CA SER A 321 -9.41 -3.14 8.24
C SER A 321 -7.90 -3.26 8.47
N PRO A 322 -7.06 -2.66 7.59
CA PRO A 322 -5.62 -2.57 7.80
C PRO A 322 -5.24 -2.04 9.19
N ASP A 323 -6.04 -1.12 9.74
CA ASP A 323 -5.81 -0.43 11.02
C ASP A 323 -6.30 -1.23 12.24
N ASP A 324 -6.96 -2.36 12.03
CA ASP A 324 -7.43 -3.23 13.11
C ASP A 324 -6.23 -3.80 13.87
N GLU A 325 -6.27 -3.76 15.21
CA GLU A 325 -5.26 -4.39 16.06
C GLU A 325 -5.15 -5.89 15.80
N LEU A 326 -6.29 -6.55 15.53
CA LEU A 326 -6.31 -7.94 15.13
C LEU A 326 -5.57 -8.15 13.81
N ASN A 327 -5.75 -7.27 12.83
CA ASN A 327 -5.06 -7.39 11.54
C ASN A 327 -3.54 -7.34 11.72
N ARG A 328 -3.04 -6.39 12.50
CA ARG A 328 -1.59 -6.28 12.80
C ARG A 328 -1.04 -7.52 13.51
N LEU A 329 -1.73 -7.98 14.56
CA LEU A 329 -1.35 -9.21 15.26
C LEU A 329 -1.32 -10.42 14.33
N LEU A 330 -2.27 -10.52 13.40
CA LEU A 330 -2.32 -11.60 12.42
C LEU A 330 -1.20 -11.50 11.38
N VAL A 331 -0.87 -10.30 10.91
CA VAL A 331 0.26 -10.09 10.00
C VAL A 331 1.56 -10.55 10.66
N GLU A 332 1.87 -10.05 11.86
CA GLU A 332 3.07 -10.45 12.62
C GLU A 332 3.11 -11.96 12.82
N THR A 333 2.00 -12.56 13.23
CA THR A 333 1.90 -14.00 13.48
C THR A 333 2.06 -14.84 12.22
N ALA A 334 1.50 -14.38 11.10
CA ALA A 334 1.64 -15.06 9.83
C ALA A 334 3.14 -15.14 9.46
N TRP A 335 3.86 -14.02 9.50
CA TRP A 335 5.27 -13.97 9.11
C TRP A 335 6.22 -14.62 10.11
N ASP A 336 6.05 -14.37 11.41
CA ASP A 336 7.04 -14.78 12.41
C ASP A 336 6.84 -16.21 12.92
N ILE A 337 5.59 -16.69 12.92
CA ILE A 337 5.22 -17.94 13.60
C ILE A 337 4.80 -19.00 12.59
N ASP A 338 3.90 -18.66 11.67
CA ASP A 338 3.26 -19.63 10.78
C ASP A 338 3.89 -19.71 9.38
N TYR A 339 4.79 -18.78 8.99
CA TYR A 339 5.26 -18.63 7.61
C TYR A 339 5.77 -19.92 6.98
N GLU A 340 6.81 -20.53 7.55
CA GLU A 340 7.44 -21.73 6.96
C GLU A 340 6.44 -22.88 6.77
N ILE A 341 5.63 -23.17 7.79
CA ILE A 341 4.69 -24.29 7.75
C ILE A 341 3.51 -24.00 6.82
N PHE A 342 3.06 -22.75 6.75
CA PHE A 342 1.99 -22.31 5.88
C PHE A 342 2.40 -22.43 4.43
N VAL A 343 3.58 -21.90 4.07
CA VAL A 343 4.11 -21.92 2.71
C VAL A 343 4.31 -23.35 2.23
N ASP A 344 4.97 -24.21 3.02
CA ASP A 344 5.16 -25.62 2.65
C ASP A 344 3.82 -26.35 2.43
N THR A 345 2.86 -26.12 3.33
CA THR A 345 1.54 -26.74 3.24
C THR A 345 0.73 -26.22 2.05
N ALA A 346 0.80 -24.92 1.76
CA ALA A 346 0.14 -24.28 0.61
C ALA A 346 0.72 -24.78 -0.71
N VAL A 347 2.05 -24.84 -0.82
CA VAL A 347 2.76 -25.33 -2.01
C VAL A 347 2.39 -26.79 -2.28
N THR A 348 2.45 -27.64 -1.24
CA THR A 348 2.04 -29.04 -1.34
C THR A 348 0.58 -29.19 -1.77
N PHE A 349 -0.31 -28.35 -1.23
CA PHE A 349 -1.72 -28.35 -1.62
C PHE A 349 -1.89 -28.02 -3.11
N LEU A 350 -1.28 -26.94 -3.58
CA LEU A 350 -1.39 -26.49 -4.97
C LEU A 350 -0.75 -27.48 -5.95
N ASP A 351 0.37 -28.09 -5.58
CA ASP A 351 0.96 -29.17 -6.38
C ASP A 351 -0.01 -30.35 -6.50
N ASN A 352 -0.61 -30.80 -5.41
CA ASN A 352 -1.61 -31.87 -5.46
C ASN A 352 -2.82 -31.49 -6.33
N TRP A 353 -3.29 -30.25 -6.23
CA TRP A 353 -4.39 -29.77 -7.07
C TRP A 353 -4.00 -29.79 -8.55
N LEU A 354 -2.82 -29.25 -8.91
CA LEU A 354 -2.32 -29.21 -10.30
C LEU A 354 -2.17 -30.60 -10.93
N HIS A 355 -1.84 -31.63 -10.14
CA HIS A 355 -1.69 -33.01 -10.61
C HIS A 355 -3.02 -33.78 -10.67
N ASN A 356 -4.03 -33.36 -9.89
CA ASN A 356 -5.30 -34.07 -9.76
C ASN A 356 -6.45 -33.27 -10.36
N GLU A 357 -7.13 -32.45 -9.56
CA GLU A 357 -8.34 -31.71 -9.94
C GLU A 357 -8.09 -30.71 -11.07
N GLY A 358 -6.94 -30.04 -11.04
CA GLY A 358 -6.53 -29.04 -12.02
C GLY A 358 -5.99 -29.60 -13.34
N LYS A 359 -5.93 -30.92 -13.51
CA LYS A 359 -5.37 -31.53 -14.74
C LYS A 359 -6.22 -31.24 -15.99
N ASP A 360 -7.54 -31.08 -15.80
CA ASP A 360 -8.54 -30.89 -16.85
C ASP A 360 -8.87 -29.40 -17.06
N GLU A 361 -8.22 -28.50 -16.32
CA GLU A 361 -8.35 -27.05 -16.46
C GLU A 361 -7.60 -26.51 -17.68
N THR A 362 -7.89 -25.28 -18.09
CA THR A 362 -7.18 -24.63 -19.20
C THR A 362 -5.72 -24.37 -18.84
N GLU A 363 -4.83 -24.33 -19.84
CA GLU A 363 -3.41 -24.07 -19.58
C GLU A 363 -3.18 -22.70 -18.91
N GLU A 364 -3.98 -21.69 -19.27
CA GLU A 364 -3.97 -20.37 -18.62
C GLU A 364 -4.28 -20.46 -17.12
N VAL A 365 -5.29 -21.24 -16.75
CA VAL A 365 -5.66 -21.46 -15.34
C VAL A 365 -4.58 -22.23 -14.59
N ARG A 366 -4.04 -23.28 -15.20
CA ARG A 366 -2.95 -24.08 -14.61
C ARG A 366 -1.72 -23.22 -14.40
N GLU A 367 -1.39 -22.34 -15.35
CA GLU A 367 -0.28 -21.40 -15.22
C GLU A 367 -0.52 -20.39 -14.10
N ALA A 368 -1.71 -19.79 -14.01
CA ALA A 368 -2.06 -18.89 -12.91
C ALA A 368 -1.91 -19.57 -11.53
N VAL A 369 -2.27 -20.86 -11.41
CA VAL A 369 -2.09 -21.63 -10.17
C VAL A 369 -0.62 -21.93 -9.88
N LYS A 370 0.23 -22.16 -10.89
CA LYS A 370 1.69 -22.25 -10.69
C LYS A 370 2.25 -20.92 -10.18
N VAL A 371 1.83 -19.79 -10.76
CA VAL A 371 2.24 -18.45 -10.31
C VAL A 371 1.79 -18.21 -8.86
N LEU A 372 0.56 -18.62 -8.50
CA LEU A 372 0.10 -18.58 -7.10
C LEU A 372 0.98 -19.43 -6.19
N LYS A 373 1.35 -20.64 -6.61
CA LYS A 373 2.25 -21.50 -5.85
C LYS A 373 3.61 -20.85 -5.61
N GLU A 374 4.20 -20.26 -6.64
CA GLU A 374 5.50 -19.57 -6.57
C GLU A 374 5.45 -18.33 -5.68
N SER A 375 4.29 -17.65 -5.61
CA SER A 375 4.09 -16.44 -4.80
C SER A 375 4.20 -16.67 -3.29
N PHE A 376 3.89 -17.87 -2.78
CA PHE A 376 3.90 -18.13 -1.34
C PHE A 376 5.30 -18.11 -0.72
N GLY A 377 6.37 -18.27 -1.51
CA GLY A 377 7.76 -18.20 -1.04
C GLY A 377 8.51 -16.92 -1.43
N ASP A 378 7.86 -16.01 -2.14
CA ASP A 378 8.45 -14.78 -2.66
C ASP A 378 7.91 -13.58 -1.88
N SER A 379 8.76 -12.90 -1.12
CA SER A 379 8.39 -11.66 -0.42
C SER A 379 8.97 -10.41 -1.08
N LEU A 380 9.51 -10.53 -2.30
CA LEU A 380 10.21 -9.44 -2.99
C LEU A 380 9.26 -8.36 -3.48
N VAL A 381 8.02 -8.72 -3.78
CA VAL A 381 7.01 -7.80 -4.29
C VAL A 381 5.76 -7.78 -3.43
N ASP A 382 5.14 -6.60 -3.35
CA ASP A 382 4.04 -6.34 -2.43
C ASP A 382 2.81 -7.22 -2.72
N SER A 383 2.61 -7.60 -3.99
CA SER A 383 1.51 -8.47 -4.39
C SER A 383 1.66 -9.89 -3.86
N SER A 384 2.87 -10.46 -3.83
CA SER A 384 3.13 -11.77 -3.23
C SER A 384 2.87 -11.75 -1.72
N ALA A 385 3.33 -10.71 -1.02
CA ALA A 385 3.04 -10.51 0.40
C ALA A 385 1.53 -10.36 0.67
N THR A 386 0.83 -9.59 -0.17
CA THR A 386 -0.63 -9.42 -0.09
C THR A 386 -1.35 -10.75 -0.31
N VAL A 387 -0.94 -11.51 -1.32
CA VAL A 387 -1.53 -12.80 -1.68
C VAL A 387 -1.31 -13.81 -0.57
N TYR A 388 -0.10 -13.91 -0.04
CA TYR A 388 0.23 -14.72 1.13
C TYR A 388 -0.75 -14.42 2.28
N PHE A 389 -0.84 -13.15 2.68
CA PHE A 389 -1.64 -12.78 3.85
C PHE A 389 -3.15 -12.96 3.62
N MET A 390 -3.66 -12.63 2.43
CA MET A 390 -5.07 -12.87 2.07
C MET A 390 -5.45 -14.35 2.18
N HIS A 391 -4.60 -15.25 1.67
CA HIS A 391 -4.86 -16.69 1.74
C HIS A 391 -4.70 -17.23 3.16
N TYR A 392 -3.79 -16.66 3.94
CA TYR A 392 -3.64 -16.95 5.36
C TYR A 392 -4.93 -16.62 6.13
N VAL A 393 -5.47 -15.41 5.95
CA VAL A 393 -6.75 -14.98 6.57
C VAL A 393 -7.93 -15.84 6.08
N LEU A 394 -7.96 -16.21 4.80
CA LEU A 394 -8.98 -17.12 4.26
C LEU A 394 -8.93 -18.49 4.96
N CYS A 395 -7.74 -19.05 5.14
CA CYS A 395 -7.54 -20.32 5.86
C CYS A 395 -7.97 -20.21 7.32
N LEU A 396 -7.66 -19.10 7.99
CA LEU A 396 -8.14 -18.82 9.35
C LEU A 396 -9.67 -18.80 9.41
N ALA A 397 -10.32 -18.04 8.52
CA ALA A 397 -11.77 -17.94 8.47
C ALA A 397 -12.43 -19.30 8.24
N HIS A 398 -11.82 -20.14 7.38
CA HIS A 398 -12.26 -21.53 7.16
C HIS A 398 -12.07 -22.42 8.40
N ALA A 399 -10.93 -22.32 9.09
CA ALA A 399 -10.67 -23.08 10.31
C ALA A 399 -11.69 -22.74 11.40
N PHE A 400 -11.96 -21.45 11.64
CA PHE A 400 -12.99 -21.00 12.57
C PHE A 400 -14.40 -21.44 12.16
N GLY A 401 -14.72 -21.37 10.86
CA GLY A 401 -16.04 -21.76 10.35
C GLY A 401 -16.36 -23.24 10.54
N ARG A 402 -15.36 -24.12 10.46
CA ARG A 402 -15.55 -25.57 10.66
C ARG A 402 -15.62 -25.96 12.13
N ARG A 403 -14.91 -25.24 13.01
CA ARG A 403 -14.69 -25.65 14.41
C ARG A 403 -14.17 -27.08 14.53
N GLU A 404 -13.37 -27.50 13.56
CA GLU A 404 -12.75 -28.82 13.55
C GLU A 404 -11.25 -28.59 13.54
N ALA A 405 -10.61 -28.86 14.68
CA ALA A 405 -9.15 -28.92 14.78
C ALA A 405 -8.60 -30.10 13.97
N SER A 406 -9.51 -30.95 13.50
CA SER A 406 -9.35 -32.37 13.37
C SER A 406 -9.31 -32.88 11.93
N LEU A 407 -9.09 -32.02 10.94
CA LEU A 407 -8.64 -32.49 9.61
C LEU A 407 -7.18 -32.07 9.34
N PRO A 408 -6.21 -32.67 10.07
CA PRO A 408 -4.76 -32.48 9.85
C PRO A 408 -4.27 -33.07 8.52
N VAL A 409 -5.12 -33.80 7.80
CA VAL A 409 -4.86 -34.34 6.47
C VAL A 409 -6.13 -34.16 5.64
N LEU A 410 -6.00 -33.64 4.41
CA LEU A 410 -7.08 -33.68 3.42
C LEU A 410 -7.58 -35.13 3.28
N GLY A 411 -8.81 -35.40 3.74
CA GLY A 411 -9.46 -36.71 3.67
C GLY A 411 -9.44 -37.59 4.93
N ASP A 412 -8.91 -37.15 6.09
CA ASP A 412 -8.98 -37.96 7.34
C ASP A 412 -10.23 -37.64 8.19
N GLU A 413 -11.26 -38.48 8.16
CA GLU A 413 -12.51 -38.29 8.93
C GLU A 413 -12.39 -38.46 10.46
N LYS A 414 -11.29 -39.05 10.98
CA LYS A 414 -11.21 -39.45 12.40
C LYS A 414 -10.48 -38.44 13.28
N GLY A 415 -9.52 -37.72 12.70
CA GLY A 415 -8.75 -36.68 13.39
C GLY A 415 -8.04 -37.13 14.68
N PRO A 416 -7.53 -36.18 15.48
CA PRO A 416 -6.81 -36.50 16.72
C PRO A 416 -7.71 -36.93 17.89
N GLY A 417 -9.04 -36.91 17.72
CA GLY A 417 -9.99 -37.05 18.83
C GLY A 417 -9.92 -35.90 19.85
N ILE A 418 -9.35 -34.75 19.47
CA ILE A 418 -9.34 -33.53 20.28
C ILE A 418 -10.51 -32.63 19.88
N ALA A 419 -11.23 -32.11 20.86
CA ALA A 419 -12.24 -31.08 20.64
C ALA A 419 -11.56 -29.76 20.25
N TRP A 420 -12.26 -28.91 19.48
CA TRP A 420 -11.73 -27.61 19.04
C TRP A 420 -11.25 -26.76 20.21
N GLU A 421 -11.98 -26.77 21.31
CA GLU A 421 -11.65 -25.99 22.52
C GLU A 421 -10.35 -26.47 23.19
N GLN A 422 -9.96 -27.73 22.96
CA GLN A 422 -8.75 -28.28 23.55
C GLN A 422 -7.48 -27.73 22.89
N ILE A 423 -7.55 -27.20 21.65
CA ILE A 423 -6.38 -26.61 20.99
C ILE A 423 -5.91 -25.32 21.68
N TYR A 424 -6.72 -24.75 22.57
CA TYR A 424 -6.35 -23.59 23.39
C TYR A 424 -5.61 -23.99 24.68
N THR A 425 -5.40 -25.29 24.90
CA THR A 425 -4.74 -25.82 26.09
C THR A 425 -3.38 -26.43 25.75
N PRO A 426 -2.37 -26.31 26.64
CA PRO A 426 -1.08 -26.96 26.43
C PRO A 426 -1.18 -28.48 26.22
N GLU A 427 -2.10 -29.14 26.93
CA GLU A 427 -2.33 -30.58 26.82
C GLU A 427 -2.93 -30.96 25.47
N GLY A 428 -3.90 -30.18 24.98
CA GLY A 428 -4.49 -30.40 23.66
C GLY A 428 -3.52 -30.12 22.51
N LEU A 429 -2.70 -29.09 22.62
CA LEU A 429 -1.62 -28.82 21.65
C LEU A 429 -0.58 -29.94 21.62
N GLU A 430 -0.18 -30.47 22.78
CA GLU A 430 0.73 -31.61 22.85
C GLU A 430 0.10 -32.89 22.28
N ALA A 431 -1.18 -33.14 22.55
CA ALA A 431 -1.91 -34.25 21.93
C ALA A 431 -1.98 -34.10 20.41
N TYR A 432 -2.17 -32.87 19.91
CA TYR A 432 -2.20 -32.58 18.48
C TYR A 432 -0.84 -32.81 17.81
N ALA A 433 0.25 -32.32 18.42
CA ALA A 433 1.61 -32.54 17.93
C ALA A 433 1.96 -34.04 17.84
N ARG A 434 1.66 -34.83 18.89
CA ARG A 434 1.89 -36.29 18.87
C ARG A 434 1.07 -37.01 17.82
N TYR A 435 -0.13 -36.53 17.54
CA TYR A 435 -0.94 -37.06 16.46
C TYR A 435 -0.29 -36.77 15.10
N LEU A 436 0.20 -35.54 14.86
CA LEU A 436 0.87 -35.17 13.60
C LEU A 436 2.14 -36.01 13.36
N GLU A 437 2.93 -36.28 14.40
CA GLU A 437 4.08 -37.21 14.31
C GLU A 437 3.66 -38.61 13.87
N LYS A 438 2.57 -39.15 14.44
CA LYS A 438 2.04 -40.47 14.06
C LYS A 438 1.57 -40.52 12.60
N MET A 439 1.13 -39.37 12.06
CA MET A 439 0.76 -39.21 10.67
C MET A 439 1.94 -38.93 9.74
N GLY A 440 3.17 -38.95 10.26
CA GLY A 440 4.38 -38.70 9.47
C GLY A 440 4.59 -37.24 9.09
N LYS A 441 4.10 -36.29 9.91
CA LYS A 441 4.26 -34.84 9.73
C LYS A 441 5.07 -34.22 10.89
N PRO A 442 6.38 -34.54 11.02
CA PRO A 442 7.18 -34.07 12.14
C PRO A 442 7.36 -32.54 12.18
N GLU A 443 7.46 -31.87 11.02
CA GLU A 443 7.61 -30.42 10.92
C GLU A 443 6.35 -29.70 11.43
N ALA A 444 5.17 -30.20 11.06
CA ALA A 444 3.90 -29.69 11.57
C ALA A 444 3.78 -29.91 13.09
N ALA A 445 4.25 -31.05 13.61
CA ALA A 445 4.26 -31.31 15.04
C ALA A 445 5.21 -30.39 15.81
N GLU A 446 6.39 -30.11 15.25
CA GLU A 446 7.34 -29.15 15.80
C GLU A 446 6.75 -27.74 15.83
N HIS A 447 6.11 -27.32 14.74
CA HIS A 447 5.39 -26.05 14.68
C HIS A 447 4.31 -25.94 15.77
N VAL A 448 3.47 -26.97 15.97
CA VAL A 448 2.47 -26.97 17.05
C VAL A 448 3.12 -26.83 18.43
N ARG A 449 4.29 -27.42 18.66
CA ARG A 449 5.03 -27.28 19.92
C ARG A 449 5.62 -25.89 20.09
N ARG A 450 6.14 -25.28 19.02
CA ARG A 450 6.62 -23.89 19.02
C ARG A 450 5.49 -22.92 19.40
N VAL A 451 4.33 -23.05 18.76
CA VAL A 451 3.14 -22.26 19.10
C VAL A 451 2.71 -22.47 20.56
N LYS A 452 2.76 -23.72 21.05
CA LYS A 452 2.49 -24.04 22.46
C LYS A 452 3.42 -23.30 23.43
N GLU A 453 4.72 -23.20 23.11
CA GLU A 453 5.70 -22.49 23.94
C GLU A 453 5.38 -21.00 24.04
N GLU A 454 4.99 -20.37 22.94
CA GLU A 454 4.59 -18.95 22.93
C GLU A 454 3.33 -18.67 23.75
N VAL A 455 2.34 -19.57 23.68
CA VAL A 455 1.11 -19.49 24.50
C VAL A 455 1.44 -19.62 25.98
N LEU A 456 2.43 -20.45 26.33
CA LEU A 456 2.89 -20.61 27.71
C LEU A 456 3.66 -19.39 28.21
N LEU A 457 4.49 -18.76 27.37
CA LEU A 457 5.25 -17.56 27.72
C LEU A 457 4.34 -16.36 28.00
N ASN A 458 3.25 -16.19 27.25
CA ASN A 458 2.30 -15.10 27.45
C ASN A 458 1.41 -15.25 28.70
N LYS A 459 1.43 -16.41 29.39
CA LYS A 459 0.73 -16.60 30.68
C LYS A 459 1.58 -16.22 31.90
N VAL A 460 2.87 -15.91 31.72
CA VAL A 460 3.82 -15.65 32.83
C VAL A 460 4.07 -14.17 33.08
N GLN A 461 3.56 -13.26 32.23
CA GLN A 461 3.60 -11.82 32.50
C GLN A 461 2.20 -11.33 32.93
N PRO A 462 2.03 -10.88 34.19
CA PRO A 462 0.76 -10.40 34.73
C PRO A 462 0.34 -9.04 34.18
#